data_AF-A0A2N3MY47-F1
#
_entry.id   AF-A0A2N3MY47-F1
#
_cell.length_a   1.000
_cell.length_b   1.000
_cell.length_c   1.000
_cell.angle_alpha   90.00
_cell.angle_beta   90.00
_cell.angle_gamma   90.00
#
_symmetry.space_group_name_H-M   'P 1'
#
loop_
_entity.id
_entity.type
_entity.pdbx_description
1 polymer ?
#
loop_
_entity_poly.entity_id
_entity_poly.type
_entity_poly.pdbx_seq_one_letter_code
_entity_poly.pdbx_strand_id
1 'polypeptide(L)'
;MAEAVRELDKNLVFGARLVARYAPQFAQQTKLIPLHSRHTTATITFMNDQLAILAVQEVMDKISQELQAKVPGMEFTVTYVPLPAIVQRHGLGRGENVLGIEYSKRDLIIAYATLSWLDSEFDGVMETAVRKWVEETNTVSEELGASHPFIYHNFAGSFQDPLCSYGPENVEFLREVSKKYDPERVFQTLVPGGFKVDTDC
;
A
#
# COMPACT_ATOMS: atom_id res chain seq x y z
N MET A 1 -30.50 6.91 12.74
CA MET A 1 -29.79 5.61 12.67
C MET A 1 -30.20 4.77 11.46
N ALA A 2 -31.49 4.53 11.21
CA ALA A 2 -31.95 3.68 10.10
C ALA A 2 -31.51 4.19 8.70
N GLU A 3 -31.33 5.50 8.54
CA GLU A 3 -30.96 6.12 7.27
C GLU A 3 -29.46 5.93 6.94
N ALA A 4 -28.57 6.15 7.91
CA ALA A 4 -27.14 5.88 7.79
C ALA A 4 -26.84 4.39 7.52
N VAL A 5 -27.61 3.48 8.12
CA VAL A 5 -27.50 2.02 7.88
C VAL A 5 -27.95 1.65 6.46
N ARG A 6 -29.02 2.28 5.95
CA ARG A 6 -29.48 2.10 4.56
C ARG A 6 -28.50 2.64 3.51
N GLU A 7 -27.77 3.69 3.85
CA GLU A 7 -26.81 4.33 2.95
C GLU A 7 -25.49 3.53 2.90
N LEU A 8 -25.07 2.98 4.04
CA LEU A 8 -23.99 1.99 4.13
C LEU A 8 -24.29 0.73 3.33
N ASP A 9 -25.50 0.16 3.41
CA ASP A 9 -25.90 -1.02 2.63
C ASP A 9 -25.82 -0.78 1.12
N LYS A 10 -26.23 0.39 0.64
CA LYS A 10 -26.13 0.76 -0.79
C LYS A 10 -24.68 0.88 -1.23
N ASN A 11 -23.82 1.47 -0.39
CA ASN A 11 -22.39 1.59 -0.67
C ASN A 11 -21.67 0.23 -0.60
N LEU A 12 -22.09 -0.68 0.28
CA LEU A 12 -21.59 -2.04 0.36
C LEU A 12 -21.94 -2.85 -0.90
N VAL A 13 -23.18 -2.74 -1.38
CA VAL A 13 -23.65 -3.39 -2.63
C VAL A 13 -22.95 -2.81 -3.85
N PHE A 14 -22.67 -1.50 -3.87
CA PHE A 14 -21.88 -0.87 -4.93
C PHE A 14 -20.42 -1.33 -4.90
N GLY A 15 -19.78 -1.35 -3.72
CA GLY A 15 -18.43 -1.85 -3.51
C GLY A 15 -18.26 -3.31 -3.96
N ALA A 16 -19.18 -4.20 -3.57
CA ALA A 16 -19.18 -5.60 -4.00
C ALA A 16 -19.32 -5.77 -5.52
N ARG A 17 -20.14 -4.94 -6.18
CA ARG A 17 -20.28 -4.94 -7.65
C ARG A 17 -19.02 -4.40 -8.35
N LEU A 18 -18.36 -3.42 -7.75
CA LEU A 18 -17.12 -2.85 -8.28
C LEU A 18 -15.97 -3.86 -8.18
N VAL A 19 -15.84 -4.52 -7.03
CA VAL A 19 -14.87 -5.60 -6.81
C VAL A 19 -15.12 -6.74 -7.79
N ALA A 20 -16.36 -7.18 -7.99
CA ALA A 20 -16.68 -8.23 -8.96
C ALA A 20 -16.37 -7.82 -10.42
N ARG A 21 -16.58 -6.55 -10.78
CA ARG A 21 -16.31 -6.02 -12.13
C ARG A 21 -14.82 -5.91 -12.42
N TYR A 22 -14.01 -5.58 -11.41
CA TYR A 22 -12.56 -5.37 -11.55
C TYR A 22 -11.73 -6.56 -11.07
N ALA A 23 -12.34 -7.58 -10.46
CA ALA A 23 -11.70 -8.85 -10.09
C ALA A 23 -10.84 -9.47 -11.21
N PRO A 24 -11.22 -9.42 -12.51
CA PRO A 24 -10.35 -9.91 -13.58
C PRO A 24 -9.05 -9.12 -13.76
N GLN A 25 -9.04 -7.82 -13.42
CA GLN A 25 -7.86 -6.95 -13.49
C GLN A 25 -6.96 -7.14 -12.27
N PHE A 26 -7.54 -7.31 -11.08
CA PHE A 26 -6.82 -7.81 -9.90
C PHE A 26 -6.21 -9.20 -10.16
N ALA A 27 -6.95 -10.07 -10.85
CA ALA A 27 -6.47 -11.39 -11.28
C ALA A 27 -5.36 -11.33 -12.34
N GLN A 28 -5.25 -10.24 -13.11
CA GLN A 28 -4.12 -10.02 -14.01
C GLN A 28 -2.86 -9.59 -13.24
N GLN A 29 -3.00 -8.81 -12.17
CA GLN A 29 -1.87 -8.49 -11.29
C GLN A 29 -1.32 -9.73 -10.57
N THR A 30 -2.18 -10.68 -10.15
CA THR A 30 -1.72 -11.96 -9.57
C THR A 30 -1.10 -12.92 -10.58
N LYS A 31 -1.26 -12.70 -11.89
CA LYS A 31 -0.50 -13.44 -12.93
C LYS A 31 0.97 -13.03 -13.02
N LEU A 32 1.36 -11.89 -12.42
CA LEU A 32 2.75 -11.45 -12.38
C LEU A 32 3.58 -12.22 -11.35
N ILE A 33 2.95 -12.98 -10.45
CA ILE A 33 3.64 -13.81 -9.46
C ILE A 33 3.47 -15.26 -9.92
N PRO A 34 4.56 -15.95 -10.32
CA PRO A 34 4.48 -17.35 -10.75
C PRO A 34 3.76 -18.21 -9.70
N LEU A 35 2.86 -19.09 -10.14
CA LEU A 35 2.20 -20.05 -9.23
C LEU A 35 3.27 -20.86 -8.47
N HIS A 36 3.15 -20.93 -7.14
CA HIS A 36 4.11 -21.55 -6.20
C HIS A 36 5.40 -20.76 -5.92
N SER A 37 5.51 -19.52 -6.39
CA SER A 37 6.59 -18.62 -5.93
C SER A 37 6.26 -17.98 -4.59
N ARG A 38 7.31 -17.75 -3.82
CA ARG A 38 7.33 -16.95 -2.60
C ARG A 38 7.40 -15.49 -3.03
N HIS A 39 6.79 -14.58 -2.27
CA HIS A 39 6.81 -13.17 -2.61
C HIS A 39 6.73 -12.27 -1.39
N THR A 40 7.23 -11.05 -1.55
CA THR A 40 7.08 -9.94 -0.60
C THR A 40 6.81 -8.66 -1.37
N THR A 41 6.18 -7.71 -0.70
CA THR A 41 5.79 -6.42 -1.28
C THR A 41 6.14 -5.29 -0.34
N ALA A 42 6.37 -4.10 -0.87
CA ALA A 42 6.38 -2.89 -0.07
C ALA A 42 5.98 -1.68 -0.89
N THR A 43 5.52 -0.63 -0.22
CA THR A 43 5.00 0.57 -0.86
C THR A 43 5.74 1.82 -0.38
N ILE A 44 5.97 2.75 -1.30
CA ILE A 44 6.27 4.15 -1.02
C ILE A 44 5.29 5.06 -1.75
N THR A 45 5.18 6.31 -1.31
CA THR A 45 4.43 7.34 -2.03
C THR A 45 5.30 8.58 -2.18
N PHE A 46 5.25 9.20 -3.34
CA PHE A 46 5.97 10.45 -3.60
C PHE A 46 5.15 11.33 -4.55
N MET A 47 5.53 12.61 -4.65
CA MET A 47 4.94 13.56 -5.58
C MET A 47 5.18 13.09 -7.02
N ASN A 48 4.21 13.29 -7.92
CA ASN A 48 4.40 13.06 -9.35
C ASN A 48 5.52 13.98 -9.86
N ASP A 49 6.72 13.42 -9.96
CA ASP A 49 7.96 14.10 -10.24
C ASP A 49 8.87 13.16 -11.02
N GLN A 50 9.39 13.64 -12.16
CA GLN A 50 10.18 12.80 -13.06
C GLN A 50 11.48 12.33 -12.40
N LEU A 51 12.13 13.18 -11.60
CA LEU A 51 13.39 12.83 -10.95
C LEU A 51 13.17 11.77 -9.86
N ALA A 52 12.05 11.87 -9.12
CA ALA A 52 11.69 10.86 -8.14
C ALA A 52 11.43 9.48 -8.77
N ILE A 53 10.71 9.42 -9.89
CA ILE A 53 10.48 8.15 -10.61
C ILE A 53 11.81 7.53 -11.06
N LEU A 54 12.70 8.34 -11.64
CA LEU A 54 14.00 7.86 -12.11
C LEU A 54 14.88 7.36 -10.95
N ALA A 55 14.89 8.07 -9.83
CA ALA A 55 15.63 7.67 -8.64
C ALA A 55 15.08 6.35 -8.05
N VAL A 56 13.76 6.17 -8.01
CA VAL A 56 13.14 4.91 -7.56
C VAL A 56 13.51 3.74 -8.47
N GLN A 57 13.58 3.96 -9.78
CA GLN A 57 14.06 2.94 -10.72
C GLN A 57 15.54 2.62 -10.52
N GLU A 58 16.39 3.62 -10.32
CA GLU A 58 17.83 3.42 -10.12
C GLU A 58 18.10 2.58 -8.85
N VAL A 59 17.37 2.84 -7.76
CA VAL A 59 17.45 2.02 -6.54
C VAL A 59 17.01 0.58 -6.81
N MET A 60 15.94 0.38 -7.58
CA MET A 60 15.46 -0.95 -7.95
C MET A 60 16.46 -1.70 -8.84
N ASP A 61 17.04 -1.03 -9.84
CA ASP A 61 18.06 -1.61 -10.73
C ASP A 61 19.31 -2.04 -9.94
N LYS A 62 19.79 -1.17 -9.05
CA LYS A 62 20.95 -1.45 -8.17
C LYS A 62 20.70 -2.68 -7.31
N ILE A 63 19.58 -2.74 -6.59
CA ILE A 63 19.25 -3.89 -5.73
C ILE A 63 19.05 -5.16 -6.57
N SER A 64 18.39 -5.05 -7.73
CA SER A 64 18.19 -6.19 -8.63
C SER A 64 19.51 -6.79 -9.12
N GLN A 65 20.48 -5.94 -9.50
CA GLN A 65 21.82 -6.38 -9.91
C GLN A 65 22.58 -7.09 -8.78
N GLU A 66 22.47 -6.60 -7.54
CA GLU A 66 23.10 -7.23 -6.36
C GLU A 66 22.54 -8.63 -6.06
N LEU A 67 21.27 -8.88 -6.40
CA LEU A 67 20.54 -10.11 -6.07
C LEU A 67 20.53 -11.14 -7.19
N GLN A 68 20.55 -10.72 -8.46
CA GLN A 68 20.36 -11.62 -9.60
C GLN A 68 21.40 -12.75 -9.65
N ALA A 69 22.63 -12.50 -9.20
CA ALA A 69 23.68 -13.51 -9.10
C ALA A 69 23.54 -14.44 -7.87
N LYS A 70 22.75 -14.05 -6.87
CA LYS A 70 22.62 -14.73 -5.58
C LYS A 70 21.35 -15.55 -5.47
N VAL A 71 20.25 -15.11 -6.10
CA VAL A 71 18.92 -15.70 -5.97
C VAL A 71 18.44 -16.16 -7.36
N PRO A 72 18.65 -17.43 -7.72
CA PRO A 72 18.24 -17.96 -9.02
C PRO A 72 16.73 -17.81 -9.24
N GLY A 73 16.35 -17.25 -10.39
CA GLY A 73 14.94 -17.12 -10.79
C GLY A 73 14.13 -16.11 -9.98
N MET A 74 14.78 -15.19 -9.26
CA MET A 74 14.06 -14.07 -8.64
C MET A 74 13.50 -13.12 -9.69
N GLU A 75 12.38 -12.48 -9.35
CA GLU A 75 11.86 -11.32 -10.07
C GLU A 75 11.73 -10.16 -9.09
N PHE A 76 12.03 -8.95 -9.57
CA PHE A 76 11.79 -7.72 -8.85
C PHE A 76 11.13 -6.76 -9.84
N THR A 77 9.95 -6.24 -9.49
CA THR A 77 9.22 -5.24 -10.27
C THR A 77 8.79 -4.09 -9.38
N VAL A 78 8.71 -2.88 -9.94
CA VAL A 78 8.08 -1.73 -9.30
C VAL A 78 6.93 -1.25 -10.17
N THR A 79 5.74 -1.18 -9.59
CA THR A 79 4.55 -0.66 -10.26
C THR A 79 4.24 0.74 -9.77
N TYR A 80 3.92 1.65 -10.71
CA TYR A 80 3.57 3.03 -10.43
C TYR A 80 2.08 3.25 -10.67
N VAL A 81 1.37 3.68 -9.63
CA VAL A 81 -0.06 4.00 -9.69
C VAL A 81 -0.21 5.51 -9.48
N PRO A 82 -0.57 6.27 -10.53
CA PRO A 82 -0.79 7.69 -10.39
C PRO A 82 -2.04 7.94 -9.54
N LEU A 83 -1.94 8.91 -8.65
CA LEU A 83 -2.99 9.33 -7.74
C LEU A 83 -3.24 10.83 -7.89
N PRO A 84 -4.07 11.24 -8.86
CA PRO A 84 -4.32 12.65 -9.15
C PRO A 84 -4.98 13.35 -7.97
N ALA A 85 -4.52 14.55 -7.63
CA ALA A 85 -5.04 15.34 -6.50
C ALA A 85 -6.53 15.67 -6.67
N ILE A 86 -6.99 15.78 -7.93
CA ILE A 86 -8.40 16.03 -8.25
C ILE A 86 -9.33 14.94 -7.71
N VAL A 87 -8.91 13.67 -7.71
CA VAL A 87 -9.72 12.55 -7.20
C VAL A 87 -9.96 12.71 -5.71
N GLN A 88 -8.93 13.13 -4.96
CA GLN A 88 -9.03 13.34 -3.52
C GLN A 88 -9.89 14.56 -3.18
N ARG A 89 -9.70 15.66 -3.92
CA ARG A 89 -10.49 16.90 -3.73
C ARG A 89 -11.97 16.72 -4.02
N HIS A 90 -12.34 15.84 -4.95
CA HIS A 90 -13.75 15.59 -5.25
C HIS A 90 -14.51 14.90 -4.11
N GLY A 91 -13.81 14.25 -3.16
CA GLY A 91 -14.42 13.67 -1.96
C GLY A 91 -14.75 14.70 -0.88
N LEU A 92 -14.13 15.88 -0.90
CA LEU A 92 -14.34 16.93 0.11
C LEU A 92 -15.80 17.38 0.15
N GLY A 93 -16.38 17.38 1.35
CA GLY A 93 -17.80 17.73 1.56
C GLY A 93 -18.81 16.69 1.06
N ARG A 94 -18.36 15.48 0.67
CA ARG A 94 -19.23 14.39 0.16
C ARG A 94 -19.06 13.05 0.89
N GLY A 95 -18.56 13.09 2.12
CA GLY A 95 -18.16 11.89 2.87
C GLY A 95 -16.68 11.62 2.65
N GLU A 96 -15.85 12.47 3.26
CA GLU A 96 -14.39 12.46 3.20
C GLU A 96 -13.81 11.05 3.41
N ASN A 97 -12.63 10.81 2.85
CA ASN A 97 -11.95 9.53 2.94
C ASN A 97 -10.91 9.55 4.06
N VAL A 98 -10.75 8.43 4.77
CA VAL A 98 -9.84 8.28 5.90
C VAL A 98 -8.36 8.19 5.53
N LEU A 99 -7.99 8.32 4.25
CA LEU A 99 -6.61 8.15 3.81
C LEU A 99 -5.70 9.35 4.14
N GLY A 100 -6.26 10.52 4.46
CA GLY A 100 -5.50 11.71 4.88
C GLY A 100 -4.65 12.35 3.78
N ILE A 101 -5.04 12.19 2.51
CA ILE A 101 -4.28 12.65 1.32
C ILE A 101 -4.99 13.77 0.53
N GLU A 102 -6.18 14.17 0.97
CA GLU A 102 -7.01 15.23 0.38
C GLU A 102 -6.35 16.61 0.41
N TYR A 103 -5.39 16.82 1.32
CA TYR A 103 -4.64 18.05 1.45
C TYR A 103 -3.40 18.13 0.54
N SER A 104 -3.08 17.05 -0.20
CA SER A 104 -1.97 17.10 -1.15
C SER A 104 -2.26 18.13 -2.25
N LYS A 105 -1.33 19.07 -2.42
CA LYS A 105 -1.43 20.12 -3.44
C LYS A 105 -0.97 19.65 -4.81
N ARG A 106 -0.16 18.59 -4.87
CA ARG A 106 0.39 17.98 -6.08
C ARG A 106 -0.21 16.58 -6.28
N ASP A 107 -0.21 16.12 -7.52
CA ASP A 107 -0.50 14.72 -7.82
C ASP A 107 0.54 13.83 -7.16
N LEU A 108 0.11 12.68 -6.67
CA LEU A 108 0.97 11.69 -6.03
C LEU A 108 1.17 10.49 -6.96
N ILE A 109 2.20 9.71 -6.69
CA ILE A 109 2.43 8.40 -7.25
C ILE A 109 2.62 7.45 -6.08
N ILE A 110 1.83 6.38 -6.05
CA ILE A 110 2.11 5.21 -5.23
C ILE A 110 3.03 4.34 -6.05
N ALA A 111 4.22 4.03 -5.54
CA ALA A 111 5.08 3.00 -6.12
C ALA A 111 5.13 1.82 -5.15
N TYR A 112 4.87 0.62 -5.66
CA TYR A 112 5.05 -0.58 -4.86
C TYR A 112 5.94 -1.58 -5.56
N ALA A 113 6.88 -2.11 -4.77
CA ALA A 113 7.77 -3.18 -5.13
C ALA A 113 7.05 -4.53 -4.94
N THR A 114 7.22 -5.43 -5.90
CA THR A 114 6.89 -6.84 -5.78
C THR A 114 8.14 -7.64 -6.09
N LEU A 115 8.61 -8.40 -5.11
CA LEU A 115 9.72 -9.32 -5.24
C LEU A 115 9.17 -10.74 -5.18
N SER A 116 9.62 -11.64 -6.06
CA SER A 116 9.27 -13.06 -6.06
C SER A 116 10.50 -13.94 -6.19
N TRP A 117 10.47 -15.12 -5.59
CA TRP A 117 11.54 -16.11 -5.64
C TRP A 117 11.00 -17.52 -5.40
N LEU A 118 11.81 -18.55 -5.69
CA LEU A 118 11.38 -19.95 -5.59
C LEU A 118 11.82 -20.62 -4.29
N ASP A 119 13.11 -20.52 -3.94
CA ASP A 119 13.68 -21.27 -2.82
C ASP A 119 13.54 -20.52 -1.48
N SER A 120 12.98 -21.18 -0.47
CA SER A 120 12.87 -20.65 0.89
C SER A 120 14.21 -20.28 1.54
N GLU A 121 15.33 -20.83 1.08
CA GLU A 121 16.66 -20.45 1.59
C GLU A 121 16.94 -18.93 1.45
N PHE A 122 16.28 -18.26 0.49
CA PHE A 122 16.46 -16.84 0.21
C PHE A 122 15.45 -15.92 0.89
N ASP A 123 14.54 -16.44 1.72
CA ASP A 123 13.51 -15.62 2.38
C ASP A 123 14.09 -14.40 3.09
N GLY A 124 15.12 -14.61 3.93
CA GLY A 124 15.76 -13.51 4.65
C GLY A 124 16.46 -12.52 3.73
N VAL A 125 17.02 -12.98 2.61
CA VAL A 125 17.70 -12.12 1.63
C VAL A 125 16.68 -11.22 0.94
N MET A 126 15.55 -11.78 0.50
CA MET A 126 14.51 -11.06 -0.22
C MET A 126 13.73 -10.09 0.69
N GLU A 127 13.46 -10.49 1.94
CA GLU A 127 12.88 -9.62 2.96
C GLU A 127 13.80 -8.44 3.33
N THR A 128 15.12 -8.67 3.38
CA THR A 128 16.09 -7.60 3.59
C THR A 128 16.13 -6.64 2.40
N ALA A 129 16.06 -7.19 1.19
CA ALA A 129 16.10 -6.40 -0.04
C ALA A 129 14.91 -5.46 -0.18
N VAL A 130 13.69 -5.92 0.11
CA VAL A 130 12.50 -5.07 0.00
C VAL A 130 12.52 -3.93 1.04
N ARG A 131 13.05 -4.17 2.25
CA ARG A 131 13.24 -3.13 3.27
C ARG A 131 14.29 -2.11 2.84
N LYS A 132 15.42 -2.58 2.30
CA LYS A 132 16.47 -1.73 1.73
C LYS A 132 15.91 -0.86 0.59
N TRP A 133 15.05 -1.41 -0.26
CA TRP A 133 14.38 -0.64 -1.30
C TRP A 133 13.52 0.48 -0.72
N VAL A 134 12.68 0.21 0.29
CA VAL A 134 11.88 1.26 0.97
C VAL A 134 12.77 2.34 1.58
N GLU A 135 13.83 1.95 2.29
CA GLU A 135 14.74 2.89 2.94
C GLU A 135 15.47 3.79 1.93
N GLU A 136 16.12 3.19 0.91
CA GLU A 136 16.86 3.93 -0.10
C GLU A 136 15.94 4.82 -0.94
N THR A 137 14.74 4.33 -1.31
CA THR A 137 13.77 5.11 -2.11
C THR A 137 13.13 6.26 -1.34
N ASN A 138 12.82 6.08 -0.05
CA ASN A 138 12.37 7.18 0.79
C ASN A 138 13.48 8.24 0.94
N THR A 139 14.71 7.81 1.20
CA THR A 139 15.87 8.71 1.33
C THR A 139 16.05 9.59 0.08
N VAL A 140 16.12 8.99 -1.11
CA VAL A 140 16.29 9.78 -2.36
C VAL A 140 15.07 10.66 -2.64
N SER A 141 13.87 10.22 -2.30
CA SER A 141 12.66 11.03 -2.48
C SER A 141 12.61 12.23 -1.53
N GLU A 142 13.12 12.08 -0.31
CA GLU A 142 13.26 13.15 0.68
C GLU A 142 14.29 14.19 0.23
N GLU A 143 15.46 13.74 -0.24
CA GLU A 143 16.51 14.62 -0.79
C GLU A 143 16.01 15.45 -1.98
N LEU A 144 15.13 14.87 -2.80
CA LEU A 144 14.48 15.55 -3.92
C LEU A 144 13.31 16.46 -3.50
N GLY A 145 12.92 16.46 -2.22
CA GLY A 145 11.73 17.18 -1.74
C GLY A 145 10.42 16.65 -2.32
N ALA A 146 10.41 15.39 -2.75
CA ALA A 146 9.27 14.72 -3.39
C ALA A 146 8.61 13.65 -2.50
N SER A 147 9.18 13.30 -1.35
CA SER A 147 8.61 12.27 -0.45
C SER A 147 7.21 12.64 0.04
N HIS A 148 6.36 11.62 0.25
CA HIS A 148 5.05 11.75 0.85
C HIS A 148 4.80 10.61 1.87
N PRO A 149 4.32 10.89 3.09
CA PRO A 149 4.27 9.90 4.17
C PRO A 149 3.23 8.79 3.98
N PHE A 150 2.25 8.98 3.09
CA PHE A 150 1.20 8.01 2.81
C PHE A 150 1.76 6.65 2.38
N ILE A 151 1.22 5.57 2.94
CA ILE A 151 1.57 4.19 2.57
C ILE A 151 0.28 3.46 2.16
N TYR A 152 0.27 2.94 0.94
CA TYR A 152 -0.90 2.21 0.42
C TYR A 152 -0.98 0.80 0.99
N HIS A 153 -1.95 0.58 1.88
CA HIS A 153 -2.03 -0.66 2.67
C HIS A 153 -2.13 -1.96 1.85
N ASN A 154 -2.68 -1.94 0.63
CA ASN A 154 -2.89 -3.15 -0.18
C ASN A 154 -1.58 -3.82 -0.62
N PHE A 155 -0.49 -3.07 -0.74
CA PHE A 155 0.83 -3.57 -1.12
C PHE A 155 1.90 -3.13 -0.12
N ALA A 156 1.49 -2.77 1.09
CA ALA A 156 2.42 -2.45 2.17
C ALA A 156 3.10 -3.73 2.67
N GLY A 157 4.39 -3.64 2.94
CA GLY A 157 5.13 -4.73 3.55
C GLY A 157 4.64 -5.00 4.96
N SER A 158 4.80 -6.24 5.43
CA SER A 158 4.47 -6.66 6.80
C SER A 158 5.20 -5.85 7.88
N PHE A 159 6.26 -5.14 7.49
CA PHE A 159 7.10 -4.29 8.33
C PHE A 159 6.76 -2.80 8.27
N GLN A 160 5.80 -2.42 7.44
CA GLN A 160 5.34 -1.04 7.33
C GLN A 160 4.08 -0.87 8.17
N ASP A 161 3.81 0.37 8.60
CA ASP A 161 2.62 0.72 9.38
C ASP A 161 1.70 1.63 8.56
N PRO A 162 0.98 1.11 7.55
CA PRO A 162 0.23 1.95 6.63
C PRO A 162 -0.92 2.71 7.27
N LEU A 163 -1.54 2.17 8.31
CA LEU A 163 -2.61 2.86 9.02
C LEU A 163 -2.11 4.14 9.68
N CYS A 164 -0.88 4.13 10.21
CA CYS A 164 -0.26 5.31 10.83
C CYS A 164 -0.02 6.43 9.82
N SER A 165 0.10 6.11 8.53
CA SER A 165 0.27 7.11 7.48
C SER A 165 -1.00 7.92 7.17
N TYR A 166 -2.17 7.53 7.69
CA TYR A 166 -3.45 8.18 7.42
C TYR A 166 -3.67 9.46 8.23
N GLY A 167 -2.80 9.72 9.21
CA GLY A 167 -2.89 10.83 10.13
C GLY A 167 -3.62 10.47 11.43
N PRO A 168 -3.27 11.11 12.55
CA PRO A 168 -3.73 10.70 13.88
C PRO A 168 -5.25 10.80 14.05
N GLU A 169 -5.88 11.82 13.46
CA GLU A 169 -7.33 12.03 13.51
C GLU A 169 -8.10 10.90 12.80
N ASN A 170 -7.62 10.48 11.63
CA ASN A 170 -8.20 9.38 10.87
C ASN A 170 -8.00 8.03 11.55
N VAL A 171 -6.82 7.80 12.13
CA VAL A 171 -6.55 6.57 12.91
C VAL A 171 -7.47 6.50 14.12
N GLU A 172 -7.63 7.60 14.87
CA GLU A 172 -8.54 7.63 16.02
C GLU A 172 -10.00 7.40 15.59
N PHE A 173 -10.42 8.01 14.48
CA PHE A 173 -11.73 7.74 13.90
C PHE A 173 -11.91 6.24 13.57
N LEU A 174 -10.92 5.60 12.95
CA LEU A 174 -10.96 4.15 12.67
C LEU A 174 -11.03 3.32 13.97
N ARG A 175 -10.35 3.72 15.04
CA ARG A 175 -10.43 3.06 16.35
C ARG A 175 -11.85 3.15 16.92
N GLU A 176 -12.46 4.33 16.88
CA GLU A 176 -13.84 4.53 17.34
C GLU A 176 -14.86 3.74 16.52
N VAL A 177 -14.69 3.69 15.20
CA VAL A 177 -15.50 2.84 14.31
C VAL A 177 -15.31 1.36 14.66
N SER A 178 -14.08 0.90 14.88
CA SER A 178 -13.80 -0.48 15.29
C SER A 178 -14.49 -0.82 16.62
N LYS A 179 -14.39 0.04 17.64
CA LYS A 179 -15.06 -0.18 18.94
C LYS A 179 -16.58 -0.28 18.81
N LYS A 180 -17.16 0.53 17.91
CA LYS A 180 -18.61 0.58 17.71
C LYS A 180 -19.17 -0.65 16.98
N TYR A 181 -18.46 -1.14 15.97
CA TYR A 181 -18.96 -2.19 15.06
C TYR A 181 -18.32 -3.56 15.27
N ASP A 182 -17.15 -3.63 15.89
CA ASP A 182 -16.46 -4.85 16.31
C ASP A 182 -16.06 -4.76 17.80
N PRO A 183 -17.04 -4.63 18.72
CA PRO A 183 -16.76 -4.44 20.16
C PRO A 183 -16.04 -5.65 20.78
N GLU A 184 -16.23 -6.84 20.21
CA GLU A 184 -15.53 -8.07 20.62
C GLU A 184 -14.15 -8.23 19.97
N ARG A 185 -13.76 -7.29 19.09
CA ARG A 185 -12.44 -7.22 18.45
C ARG A 185 -12.11 -8.50 17.66
N VAL A 186 -13.11 -9.11 17.05
CA VAL A 186 -12.97 -10.33 16.25
C VAL A 186 -11.95 -10.13 15.13
N PHE A 187 -12.01 -9.00 14.41
CA PHE A 187 -11.10 -8.73 13.29
C PHE A 187 -9.70 -8.28 13.74
N GLN A 188 -9.60 -7.72 14.94
CA GLN A 188 -8.32 -7.33 15.53
C GLN A 188 -7.57 -8.54 16.10
N THR A 189 -8.26 -9.55 16.61
CA THR A 189 -7.64 -10.67 17.36
C THR A 189 -7.69 -12.03 16.66
N LEU A 190 -8.79 -12.37 15.97
CA LEU A 190 -8.99 -13.71 15.41
C LEU A 190 -8.61 -13.83 13.94
N VAL A 191 -8.45 -12.71 13.22
CA VAL A 191 -7.99 -12.72 11.84
C VAL A 191 -6.46 -12.65 11.81
N PRO A 192 -5.75 -13.70 11.36
CA PRO A 192 -4.30 -13.68 11.26
C PRO A 192 -3.84 -12.73 10.15
N GLY A 193 -2.74 -12.02 10.39
CA GLY A 193 -2.17 -11.06 9.45
C GLY A 193 -3.01 -9.78 9.27
N GLY A 194 -2.64 -9.01 8.25
CA GLY A 194 -3.20 -7.67 7.99
C GLY A 194 -2.80 -6.64 9.05
N PHE A 195 -3.06 -5.37 8.73
CA PHE A 195 -2.76 -4.26 9.64
C PHE A 195 -3.92 -4.05 10.61
N LYS A 196 -3.60 -3.86 11.89
CA LYS A 196 -4.58 -3.73 12.96
C LYS A 196 -4.67 -2.29 13.43
N VAL A 197 -5.88 -1.82 13.70
CA VAL A 197 -6.16 -0.41 14.02
C VAL A 197 -5.84 -0.10 15.48
N ASP A 198 -5.73 -1.14 16.31
CA ASP A 198 -5.39 -1.06 17.74
C ASP A 198 -3.89 -0.99 18.02
N THR A 199 -3.05 -1.03 16.99
CA THR A 199 -1.60 -0.84 17.12
C THR A 199 -1.28 0.64 17.31
N ASP A 200 -0.23 0.90 18.08
CA ASP A 200 0.27 2.25 18.31
C ASP A 200 1.02 2.75 17.07
N CYS A 201 0.81 4.04 16.81
CA CYS A 201 1.58 4.90 15.92
C CYS A 201 2.36 5.85 16.84
#